data_AF-A0A6L6BXZ2-F1
#
_entry.id   AF-A0A6L6BXZ2-F1
#
_cell.length_a   1.000
_cell.length_b   1.000
_cell.length_c   1.000
_cell.angle_alpha   90.00
_cell.angle_beta   90.00
_cell.angle_gamma   90.00
#
_symmetry.space_group_name_H-M   'P 1'
#
loop_
_entity.id
_entity.type
_entity.pdbx_description
1 polymer ?
#
loop_
_entity_poly.entity_id
_entity_poly.type
_entity_poly.pdbx_seq_one_letter_code
_entity_poly.pdbx_strand_id
1 'polypeptide(L)'
;MPAPATSDADLAVSEPKPAPGTYAPIMWLFAGLSALIAAAPISDNSFLTHLATGRLIVGSGLPQQNPFLYSSTAFPVPSYWWSILLGAVDWAGGATGLRLLTAALAGLLGALLVRMAASAEATELGAAASPSAGEVTQDGSLLPGLLAVLLPAGLGFICLLSFLNGRPHLIGFVLLALMVLVWKEGRSPWWLLPIFAVWVNVHGSWLYGLIVLGMFLVATTIDSRKLMPKQFALAGTAVLGVVIGGALYPDRFALLLLPAKQFGDPIEREALQSYQEWGRVGFDEPMLWMMLAIAILAIFGCIRQRRYAMTVMVGLLVVLGFSGLRLVPIAAVALLPFAAIGLRGIGTVGLPTGRMAKAVGGFGLLLCLVAGARCVIGPSYQLDAFPVGAVDWLEAR
;
A
#
# COMPACT_ATOMS: atom_id res chain seq x y z
N MET A 1 3.75 -24.31 -60.31
CA MET A 1 3.05 -23.55 -59.25
C MET A 1 4.08 -23.25 -58.18
N PRO A 2 4.43 -21.98 -57.91
CA PRO A 2 5.29 -21.66 -56.78
C PRO A 2 4.47 -21.81 -55.48
N ALA A 3 5.10 -22.37 -54.45
CA ALA A 3 4.51 -22.53 -53.12
C ALA A 3 4.12 -21.16 -52.54
N PRO A 4 2.98 -21.05 -51.82
CA PRO A 4 2.56 -19.78 -51.25
C PRO A 4 3.56 -19.36 -50.16
N ALA A 5 4.04 -18.12 -50.26
CA ALA A 5 4.81 -17.46 -49.23
C ALA A 5 3.98 -17.41 -47.94
N THR A 6 4.46 -18.06 -46.89
CA THR A 6 3.94 -17.91 -45.54
C THR A 6 4.15 -16.46 -45.13
N SER A 7 3.06 -15.70 -44.97
CA SER A 7 3.12 -14.33 -44.49
C SER A 7 3.70 -14.29 -43.08
N ASP A 8 4.57 -13.32 -42.81
CA ASP A 8 5.15 -13.00 -41.49
C ASP A 8 4.10 -12.72 -40.38
N ALA A 9 2.80 -12.79 -40.70
CA ALA A 9 1.70 -12.62 -39.76
C ALA A 9 1.46 -13.82 -38.83
N ASP A 10 2.00 -15.01 -39.13
CA ASP A 10 1.79 -16.23 -38.32
C ASP A 10 2.83 -16.43 -37.19
N LEU A 11 3.81 -15.53 -37.04
CA LEU A 11 4.84 -15.60 -35.99
C LEU A 11 4.58 -14.63 -34.82
N ALA A 12 3.31 -14.30 -34.54
CA ALA A 12 2.94 -13.75 -33.24
C ALA A 12 3.10 -14.86 -32.18
N VAL A 13 4.33 -15.06 -31.69
CA VAL A 13 4.64 -15.91 -30.54
C VAL A 13 3.78 -15.39 -29.39
N SER A 14 2.67 -16.08 -29.12
CA SER A 14 1.79 -15.73 -28.02
C SER A 14 2.59 -15.85 -26.74
N GLU A 15 2.80 -14.72 -26.06
CA GLU A 15 3.51 -14.66 -24.79
C GLU A 15 2.95 -15.72 -23.82
N PRO A 16 3.77 -16.63 -23.26
CA PRO A 16 3.28 -17.59 -22.29
C PRO A 16 2.86 -16.84 -21.01
N LYS A 17 1.55 -16.67 -20.86
CA LYS A 17 0.95 -16.14 -19.64
C LYS A 17 1.32 -17.07 -18.47
N PRO A 18 1.79 -16.54 -17.32
CA PRO A 18 2.15 -17.39 -16.19
C PRO A 18 0.96 -18.26 -15.81
N ALA A 19 1.22 -19.52 -15.51
CA ALA A 19 0.20 -20.38 -14.93
C ALA A 19 -0.36 -19.70 -13.66
N PRO A 20 -1.69 -19.72 -13.46
CA PRO A 20 -2.30 -19.22 -12.23
C PRO A 20 -1.58 -19.80 -11.01
N GLY A 21 -1.16 -18.94 -10.08
CA GLY A 21 -0.52 -19.36 -8.83
C GLY A 21 1.01 -19.50 -8.85
N THR A 22 1.69 -19.15 -9.95
CA THR A 22 3.17 -19.21 -10.04
C THR A 22 3.89 -18.51 -8.87
N TYR A 23 3.39 -17.35 -8.44
CA TYR A 23 3.97 -16.57 -7.34
C TYR A 23 3.33 -16.84 -5.98
N ALA A 24 2.29 -17.69 -5.92
CA ALA A 24 1.52 -17.93 -4.71
C ALA A 24 2.39 -18.37 -3.51
N PRO A 25 3.42 -19.23 -3.65
CA PRO A 25 4.29 -19.58 -2.53
C PRO A 25 4.96 -18.37 -1.89
N ILE A 26 5.48 -17.46 -2.70
CA ILE A 26 6.18 -16.25 -2.24
C ILE A 26 5.18 -15.28 -1.63
N MET A 27 3.97 -15.15 -2.21
CA MET A 27 2.89 -14.36 -1.64
C MET A 27 2.50 -14.85 -0.24
N TRP A 28 2.37 -16.16 -0.05
CA TRP A 28 2.10 -16.75 1.27
C TRP A 28 3.23 -16.52 2.26
N LEU A 29 4.49 -16.58 1.82
CA LEU A 29 5.64 -16.29 2.66
C LEU A 29 5.59 -14.85 3.19
N PHE A 30 5.44 -13.85 2.31
CA PHE A 30 5.35 -12.45 2.72
C PHE A 30 4.08 -12.15 3.51
N ALA A 31 2.96 -12.80 3.18
CA ALA A 31 1.74 -12.69 3.97
C ALA A 31 1.96 -13.19 5.41
N GLY A 32 2.58 -14.36 5.56
CA GLY A 32 2.88 -14.95 6.86
C GLY A 32 3.85 -14.12 7.69
N LEU A 33 4.92 -13.61 7.08
CA LEU A 33 5.89 -12.73 7.75
C LEU A 33 5.22 -11.44 8.25
N SER A 34 4.47 -10.75 7.38
CA SER A 34 3.77 -9.52 7.76
C SER A 34 2.72 -9.77 8.84
N ALA A 35 1.92 -10.83 8.71
CA ALA A 35 0.89 -11.19 9.68
C ALA A 35 1.50 -11.52 11.06
N LEU A 36 2.62 -12.24 11.10
CA LEU A 36 3.29 -12.61 12.35
C LEU A 36 3.83 -11.39 13.11
N ILE A 37 4.39 -10.42 12.39
CA ILE A 37 4.87 -9.17 12.99
C ILE A 37 3.69 -8.36 13.53
N ALA A 38 2.64 -8.23 12.72
CA ALA A 38 1.42 -7.50 13.08
C ALA A 38 0.57 -8.17 14.18
N ALA A 39 0.82 -9.45 14.49
CA ALA A 39 0.19 -10.18 15.59
C ALA A 39 0.74 -9.79 16.99
N ALA A 40 1.56 -8.76 17.09
CA ALA A 40 2.00 -8.20 18.37
C ALA A 40 0.80 -7.72 19.23
N PRO A 41 0.96 -7.65 20.56
CA PRO A 41 -0.04 -7.04 21.44
C PRO A 41 -0.30 -5.57 21.06
N ILE A 42 -1.50 -5.09 21.33
CA ILE A 42 -1.88 -3.69 21.08
C ILE A 42 -1.22 -2.80 22.13
N SER A 43 -0.41 -1.84 21.69
CA SER A 43 0.33 -0.92 22.56
C SER A 43 0.32 0.53 22.08
N ASP A 44 -0.42 0.83 21.01
CA ASP A 44 -0.34 2.12 20.32
C ASP A 44 -1.43 3.10 20.74
N ASN A 45 -1.05 4.32 21.13
CA ASN A 45 -2.00 5.33 21.61
C ASN A 45 -2.97 5.78 20.52
N SER A 46 -2.49 6.03 19.29
CA SER A 46 -3.36 6.44 18.18
C SER A 46 -4.40 5.38 17.86
N PHE A 47 -4.01 4.10 17.87
CA PHE A 47 -4.94 2.97 17.75
C PHE A 47 -6.01 2.99 18.84
N LEU A 48 -5.62 3.14 20.11
CA LEU A 48 -6.54 3.15 21.24
C LEU A 48 -7.55 4.30 21.14
N THR A 49 -7.15 5.47 20.67
CA THR A 49 -8.06 6.60 20.40
C THR A 49 -9.10 6.26 19.33
N HIS A 50 -8.69 5.61 18.23
CA HIS A 50 -9.64 5.15 17.20
C HIS A 50 -10.58 4.06 17.72
N LEU A 51 -10.08 3.13 18.53
CA LEU A 51 -10.89 2.10 19.15
C LEU A 51 -11.92 2.70 20.11
N ALA A 52 -11.51 3.62 20.99
CA ALA A 52 -12.40 4.31 21.91
C ALA A 52 -13.49 5.10 21.15
N THR A 53 -13.08 5.84 20.10
CA THR A 53 -14.01 6.53 19.21
C THR A 53 -14.99 5.56 18.56
N GLY A 54 -14.50 4.42 18.09
CA GLY A 54 -15.29 3.35 17.49
C GLY A 54 -16.33 2.78 18.44
N ARG A 55 -15.95 2.47 19.68
CA ARG A 55 -16.86 1.98 20.73
C ARG A 55 -18.00 2.95 21.00
N LEU A 56 -17.71 4.26 21.06
CA LEU A 56 -18.73 5.29 21.23
C LEU A 56 -19.69 5.33 20.03
N ILE A 57 -19.16 5.32 18.81
CA ILE A 57 -19.98 5.35 17.59
C ILE A 57 -20.89 4.11 17.49
N VAL A 58 -20.35 2.91 17.74
CA VAL A 58 -21.12 1.66 17.66
C VAL A 58 -22.15 1.56 18.78
N GLY A 59 -21.80 1.98 20.01
CA GLY A 59 -22.68 1.86 21.16
C GLY A 59 -23.75 2.95 21.28
N SER A 60 -23.44 4.17 20.86
CA SER A 60 -24.27 5.36 21.13
C SER A 60 -24.44 6.33 19.95
N GLY A 61 -23.85 6.02 18.79
CA GLY A 61 -23.80 6.93 17.65
C GLY A 61 -22.68 7.97 17.75
N LEU A 62 -22.57 8.83 16.73
CA LEU A 62 -21.52 9.85 16.68
C LEU A 62 -21.71 10.86 17.83
N PRO A 63 -20.71 11.05 18.72
CA PRO A 63 -20.80 12.02 19.80
C PRO A 63 -21.01 13.45 19.27
N GLN A 64 -21.92 14.19 19.91
CA GLN A 64 -22.20 15.59 19.57
C GLN A 64 -21.13 16.56 20.11
N GLN A 65 -20.36 16.14 21.11
CA GLN A 65 -19.27 16.89 21.72
C GLN A 65 -18.05 15.97 21.84
N ASN A 66 -16.86 16.57 21.80
CA ASN A 66 -15.61 15.84 21.96
C ASN A 66 -15.52 15.22 23.37
N PRO A 67 -15.49 13.88 23.51
CA PRO A 67 -15.44 13.24 24.81
C PRO A 67 -14.00 13.11 25.37
N PHE A 68 -12.98 13.42 24.57
CA PHE A 68 -11.57 13.19 24.92
C PHE A 68 -10.80 14.48 25.23
N LEU A 69 -11.31 15.64 24.82
CA LEU A 69 -10.63 16.92 25.00
C LEU A 69 -11.46 17.84 25.89
N TYR A 70 -10.85 18.34 26.96
CA TYR A 70 -11.45 19.36 27.82
C TYR A 70 -11.45 20.76 27.19
N SER A 71 -10.50 21.03 26.30
CA SER A 71 -10.25 22.37 25.73
C SER A 71 -11.03 22.67 24.45
N SER A 72 -11.77 21.70 23.89
CA SER A 72 -12.52 21.89 22.64
C SER A 72 -13.74 21.00 22.60
N THR A 73 -14.87 21.53 22.15
CA THR A 73 -16.10 20.77 21.89
C THR A 73 -16.10 20.11 20.51
N ALA A 74 -15.19 20.50 19.61
CA ALA A 74 -15.14 19.99 18.24
C ALA A 74 -14.59 18.55 18.20
N PHE A 75 -15.32 17.65 17.53
CA PHE A 75 -14.96 16.23 17.43
C PHE A 75 -14.81 15.76 15.98
N PRO A 76 -13.82 16.27 15.22
CA PRO A 76 -13.56 15.75 13.89
C PRO A 76 -13.02 14.32 13.97
N VAL A 77 -13.59 13.41 13.18
CA VAL A 77 -13.16 12.01 13.12
C VAL A 77 -12.54 11.73 11.74
N PRO A 78 -11.26 12.12 11.50
CA PRO A 78 -10.62 12.04 10.19
C PRO A 78 -10.46 10.60 9.63
N SER A 79 -10.77 9.58 10.43
CA SER A 79 -10.77 8.16 10.06
C SER A 79 -12.04 7.49 10.57
N TYR A 80 -13.18 8.05 10.18
CA TYR A 80 -14.50 7.66 10.67
C TYR A 80 -14.84 6.19 10.40
N TRP A 81 -14.67 5.70 9.18
CA TRP A 81 -14.95 4.29 8.87
C TRP A 81 -13.95 3.35 9.53
N TRP A 82 -12.70 3.78 9.71
CA TRP A 82 -11.72 2.99 10.46
C TRP A 82 -12.14 2.82 11.91
N SER A 83 -12.57 3.90 12.56
CA SER A 83 -13.02 3.88 13.95
C SER A 83 -14.26 2.99 14.10
N ILE A 84 -15.24 3.09 13.19
CA ILE A 84 -16.41 2.19 13.16
C ILE A 84 -15.98 0.72 13.03
N LEU A 85 -15.07 0.42 12.10
CA LEU A 85 -14.57 -0.93 11.89
C LEU A 85 -13.92 -1.50 13.16
N LEU A 86 -13.08 -0.71 13.84
CA LEU A 86 -12.48 -1.14 15.10
C LEU A 86 -13.53 -1.38 16.18
N GLY A 87 -14.49 -0.45 16.35
CA GLY A 87 -15.58 -0.62 17.32
C GLY A 87 -16.43 -1.87 17.06
N ALA A 88 -16.76 -2.14 15.79
CA ALA A 88 -17.56 -3.30 15.40
C ALA A 88 -16.80 -4.62 15.58
N VAL A 89 -15.51 -4.65 15.24
CA VAL A 89 -14.66 -5.84 15.41
C VAL A 89 -14.40 -6.12 16.89
N ASP A 90 -14.21 -5.08 17.70
CA ASP A 90 -14.07 -5.23 19.15
C ASP A 90 -15.38 -5.70 19.79
N TRP A 91 -16.53 -5.19 19.36
CA TRP A 91 -17.82 -5.70 19.82
C TRP A 91 -18.02 -7.18 19.47
N ALA A 92 -17.61 -7.62 18.28
CA ALA A 92 -17.82 -8.99 17.82
C ALA A 92 -16.80 -10.02 18.36
N GLY A 93 -15.54 -9.62 18.51
CA GLY A 93 -14.43 -10.53 18.82
C GLY A 93 -13.40 -10.00 19.81
N GLY A 94 -13.69 -8.87 20.45
CA GLY A 94 -12.80 -8.19 21.38
C GLY A 94 -11.42 -7.90 20.80
N ALA A 95 -10.43 -7.84 21.69
CA ALA A 95 -9.05 -7.58 21.32
C ALA A 95 -8.44 -8.66 20.40
N THR A 96 -8.92 -9.91 20.51
CA THR A 96 -8.52 -10.99 19.60
C THR A 96 -8.96 -10.68 18.18
N GLY A 97 -10.20 -10.23 17.99
CA GLY A 97 -10.72 -9.78 16.69
C GLY A 97 -9.89 -8.64 16.10
N LEU A 98 -9.53 -7.65 16.91
CA LEU A 98 -8.70 -6.51 16.49
C LEU A 98 -7.29 -6.94 16.01
N ARG A 99 -6.66 -7.85 16.75
CA ARG A 99 -5.34 -8.39 16.40
C ARG A 99 -5.41 -9.25 15.15
N LEU A 100 -6.47 -10.06 14.99
CA LEU A 100 -6.70 -10.84 13.77
C LEU A 100 -6.94 -9.94 12.55
N LEU A 101 -7.71 -8.86 12.68
CA LEU A 101 -7.91 -7.86 11.62
C LEU A 101 -6.56 -7.25 11.20
N THR A 102 -5.76 -6.83 12.19
CA THR A 102 -4.45 -6.20 11.95
C THR A 102 -3.49 -7.17 11.24
N ALA A 103 -3.40 -8.40 11.73
CA ALA A 103 -2.58 -9.46 11.11
C ALA A 103 -3.06 -9.80 9.69
N ALA A 104 -4.37 -9.85 9.45
CA ALA A 104 -4.93 -10.12 8.13
C ALA A 104 -4.63 -8.99 7.13
N LEU A 105 -4.77 -7.72 7.53
CA LEU A 105 -4.44 -6.58 6.68
C LEU A 105 -2.94 -6.52 6.38
N ALA A 106 -2.08 -6.77 7.37
CA ALA A 106 -0.64 -6.84 7.16
C ALA A 106 -0.26 -8.00 6.23
N GLY A 107 -0.87 -9.18 6.42
CA GLY A 107 -0.66 -10.33 5.54
C GLY A 107 -1.11 -10.06 4.10
N LEU A 108 -2.27 -9.42 3.92
CA LEU A 108 -2.73 -8.96 2.61
C LEU A 108 -1.72 -7.99 1.98
N LEU A 109 -1.25 -6.99 2.73
CA LEU A 109 -0.24 -6.05 2.25
C LEU A 109 1.03 -6.77 1.80
N GLY A 110 1.55 -7.72 2.58
CA GLY A 110 2.71 -8.54 2.22
C GLY A 110 2.51 -9.31 0.91
N ALA A 111 1.35 -9.95 0.72
CA ALA A 111 1.01 -10.61 -0.54
C ALA A 111 0.90 -9.61 -1.72
N LEU A 112 0.37 -8.41 -1.48
CA LEU A 112 0.26 -7.37 -2.50
C LEU A 112 1.62 -6.83 -2.95
N LEU A 113 2.62 -6.72 -2.06
CA LEU A 113 3.99 -6.36 -2.44
C LEU A 113 4.55 -7.34 -3.47
N VAL A 114 4.42 -8.64 -3.20
CA VAL A 114 4.85 -9.69 -4.11
C VAL A 114 4.08 -9.63 -5.43
N ARG A 115 2.76 -9.42 -5.38
CA ARG A 115 1.93 -9.28 -6.58
C ARG A 115 2.32 -8.07 -7.43
N MET A 116 2.61 -6.93 -6.81
CA MET A 116 3.07 -5.73 -7.51
C MET A 116 4.43 -5.95 -8.18
N ALA A 117 5.37 -6.62 -7.52
CA ALA A 117 6.66 -6.95 -8.10
C ALA A 117 6.54 -7.97 -9.25
N ALA A 118 5.70 -9.00 -9.07
CA ALA A 118 5.45 -10.06 -10.05
C ALA A 118 4.56 -9.63 -11.23
N SER A 119 3.81 -8.55 -11.08
CA SER A 119 2.90 -8.05 -12.11
C SER A 119 3.66 -7.65 -13.38
N ALA A 120 3.26 -8.24 -14.51
CA ALA A 120 3.59 -7.75 -15.84
C ALA A 120 2.79 -6.46 -16.11
N GLU A 121 3.42 -5.50 -16.78
CA GLU A 121 2.70 -4.30 -17.24
C GLU A 121 1.79 -4.74 -18.38
N ALA A 122 0.51 -4.96 -18.05
CA ALA A 122 -0.47 -5.50 -19.00
C ALA A 122 -1.13 -4.40 -19.84
N THR A 123 -0.86 -3.14 -19.53
CA THR A 123 -1.65 -2.02 -20.03
C THR A 123 -1.16 -1.56 -21.40
N GLU A 124 -2.11 -1.30 -22.32
CA GLU A 124 -1.89 -0.53 -23.55
C GLU A 124 -1.10 0.79 -23.32
N LEU A 125 -1.27 1.40 -22.14
CA LEU A 125 -0.51 2.57 -21.66
C LEU A 125 1.00 2.28 -21.52
N GLY A 126 1.38 1.10 -21.02
CA GLY A 126 2.77 0.68 -20.86
C GLY A 126 3.40 0.26 -22.19
N ALA A 127 2.63 -0.47 -23.02
CA ALA A 127 3.05 -0.83 -24.37
C ALA A 127 3.26 0.41 -25.27
N ALA A 128 2.40 1.43 -25.15
CA ALA A 128 2.54 2.67 -25.90
C ALA A 128 3.74 3.53 -25.47
N ALA A 129 4.18 3.41 -24.21
CA ALA A 129 5.32 4.16 -23.66
C ALA A 129 6.69 3.51 -23.96
N SER A 130 6.73 2.27 -24.44
CA SER A 130 7.97 1.56 -24.80
C SER A 130 7.79 0.77 -26.12
N PRO A 131 7.94 1.43 -27.29
CA PRO A 131 7.86 0.76 -28.59
C PRO A 131 8.95 -0.32 -28.82
N SER A 132 10.01 -0.31 -28.00
CA SER A 132 11.12 -1.26 -28.05
C SER A 132 10.92 -2.49 -27.15
N ALA A 133 9.70 -2.78 -26.69
CA ALA A 133 9.38 -3.93 -25.83
C ALA A 133 9.50 -5.31 -26.53
N GLY A 134 10.12 -5.38 -27.70
CA GLY A 134 10.40 -6.60 -28.44
C GLY A 134 11.78 -7.22 -28.18
N GLU A 135 12.46 -6.89 -27.07
CA GLU A 135 13.61 -7.70 -26.64
C GLU A 135 13.12 -8.87 -25.79
N VAL A 136 12.80 -9.95 -26.51
CA VAL A 136 12.70 -11.31 -26.00
C VAL A 136 14.00 -11.61 -25.25
N THR A 137 13.90 -11.82 -23.93
CA THR A 137 15.00 -12.41 -23.15
C THR A 137 15.42 -13.73 -23.79
N GLN A 138 16.73 -14.02 -23.86
CA GLN A 138 17.29 -15.21 -24.53
C GLN A 138 16.65 -16.56 -24.12
N ASP A 139 15.96 -16.62 -22.97
CA ASP A 139 15.29 -17.83 -22.46
C ASP A 139 13.78 -17.91 -22.76
N GLY A 140 13.20 -16.97 -23.50
CA GLY A 140 11.78 -16.99 -23.91
C GLY A 140 10.73 -16.83 -22.78
N SER A 141 11.14 -16.70 -21.51
CA SER A 141 10.22 -16.50 -20.38
C SER A 141 10.07 -15.01 -20.03
N LEU A 142 8.92 -14.41 -20.32
CA LEU A 142 8.57 -13.01 -20.02
C LEU A 142 8.23 -12.75 -18.54
N LEU A 143 8.38 -13.75 -17.68
CA LEU A 143 8.03 -13.69 -16.28
C LEU A 143 9.16 -13.09 -15.44
N PRO A 144 8.85 -12.18 -14.50
CA PRO A 144 9.82 -11.77 -13.48
C PRO A 144 10.45 -12.98 -12.78
N GLY A 145 11.76 -13.14 -12.96
CA GLY A 145 12.55 -14.15 -12.24
C GLY A 145 12.54 -13.89 -10.73
N LEU A 146 13.05 -14.85 -9.95
CA LEU A 146 12.96 -14.82 -8.50
C LEU A 146 13.54 -13.52 -7.89
N LEU A 147 14.69 -13.06 -8.41
CA LEU A 147 15.36 -11.84 -7.95
C LEU A 147 14.50 -10.59 -8.20
N ALA A 148 13.86 -10.48 -9.36
CA ALA A 148 13.00 -9.36 -9.73
C ALA A 148 11.73 -9.27 -8.87
N VAL A 149 11.35 -10.36 -8.20
CA VAL A 149 10.23 -10.38 -7.26
C VAL A 149 10.70 -10.18 -5.82
N LEU A 150 11.64 -11.02 -5.35
CA LEU A 150 12.05 -11.05 -3.95
C LEU A 150 12.75 -9.77 -3.51
N LEU A 151 13.65 -9.21 -4.33
CA LEU A 151 14.45 -8.07 -3.90
C LEU A 151 13.58 -6.81 -3.73
N PRO A 152 12.76 -6.39 -4.73
CA PRO A 152 11.86 -5.26 -4.53
C PRO A 152 10.87 -5.52 -3.39
N ALA A 153 10.19 -6.68 -3.37
CA ALA A 153 9.21 -6.98 -2.33
C ALA A 153 9.84 -7.00 -0.92
N GLY A 154 11.05 -7.54 -0.79
CA GLY A 154 11.84 -7.57 0.45
C GLY A 154 12.21 -6.17 0.93
N LEU A 155 12.76 -5.32 0.05
CA LEU A 155 13.08 -3.93 0.40
C LEU A 155 11.82 -3.14 0.79
N GLY A 156 10.73 -3.30 0.03
CA GLY A 156 9.45 -2.65 0.33
C GLY A 156 8.85 -3.12 1.65
N PHE A 157 9.00 -4.41 1.96
CA PHE A 157 8.60 -4.98 3.24
C PHE A 157 9.40 -4.38 4.40
N ILE A 158 10.72 -4.21 4.26
CA ILE A 158 11.56 -3.59 5.29
C ILE A 158 11.11 -2.14 5.57
N CYS A 159 10.78 -1.36 4.52
CA CYS A 159 10.22 -0.01 4.69
C CYS A 159 8.89 0.00 5.46
N LEU A 160 8.15 -1.10 5.50
CA LEU A 160 6.84 -1.19 6.14
C LEU A 160 6.90 -1.73 7.57
N LEU A 161 8.03 -2.30 8.03
CA LEU A 161 8.13 -3.02 9.31
C LEU A 161 7.58 -2.22 10.51
N SER A 162 8.00 -0.97 10.66
CA SER A 162 7.57 -0.09 11.76
C SER A 162 6.10 0.33 11.66
N PHE A 163 5.46 0.06 10.53
CA PHE A 163 4.08 0.45 10.21
C PHE A 163 3.12 -0.75 10.14
N LEU A 164 3.58 -1.99 10.37
CA LEU A 164 2.73 -3.18 10.46
C LEU A 164 2.03 -3.26 11.82
N ASN A 165 1.18 -2.28 12.10
CA ASN A 165 0.40 -2.17 13.33
C ASN A 165 -1.05 -1.75 13.02
N GLY A 166 -1.92 -1.77 14.02
CA GLY A 166 -3.36 -1.54 13.86
C GLY A 166 -3.75 -0.12 13.45
N ARG A 167 -2.81 0.81 13.24
CA ARG A 167 -3.17 2.18 12.84
C ARG A 167 -3.80 2.23 11.44
N PRO A 168 -4.63 3.25 11.16
CA PRO A 168 -5.29 3.39 9.87
C PRO A 168 -4.34 3.55 8.67
N HIS A 169 -3.06 3.88 8.87
CA HIS A 169 -2.10 3.87 7.77
C HIS A 169 -1.97 2.50 7.12
N LEU A 170 -2.20 1.40 7.85
CA LEU A 170 -2.00 0.03 7.34
C LEU A 170 -2.99 -0.26 6.20
N ILE A 171 -4.27 0.04 6.43
CA ILE A 171 -5.28 -0.06 5.37
C ILE A 171 -5.03 0.97 4.26
N GLY A 172 -4.48 2.15 4.60
CA GLY A 172 -4.02 3.12 3.60
C GLY A 172 -2.97 2.55 2.64
N PHE A 173 -2.00 1.78 3.13
CA PHE A 173 -1.01 1.11 2.28
C PHE A 173 -1.60 -0.03 1.45
N VAL A 174 -2.59 -0.77 1.99
CA VAL A 174 -3.34 -1.77 1.21
C VAL A 174 -4.06 -1.10 0.03
N LEU A 175 -4.77 0.00 0.29
CA LEU A 175 -5.49 0.76 -0.75
C LEU A 175 -4.53 1.39 -1.78
N LEU A 176 -3.37 1.87 -1.34
CA LEU A 176 -2.29 2.31 -2.23
C LEU A 176 -1.82 1.19 -3.16
N ALA A 177 -1.51 0.02 -2.60
CA ALA A 177 -1.05 -1.12 -3.38
C ALA A 177 -2.12 -1.61 -4.38
N LEU A 178 -3.40 -1.62 -3.98
CA LEU A 178 -4.51 -1.94 -4.88
C LEU A 178 -4.65 -0.91 -6.01
N MET A 179 -4.54 0.39 -5.72
CA MET A 179 -4.54 1.45 -6.73
C MET A 179 -3.40 1.27 -7.74
N VAL A 180 -2.18 1.01 -7.25
CA VAL A 180 -1.01 0.72 -8.08
C VAL A 180 -1.26 -0.50 -8.98
N LEU A 181 -1.86 -1.57 -8.46
CA LEU A 181 -2.22 -2.75 -9.25
C LEU A 181 -3.31 -2.47 -10.30
N VAL A 182 -4.31 -1.63 -9.98
CA VAL A 182 -5.34 -1.23 -10.94
C VAL A 182 -4.69 -0.55 -12.15
N TRP A 183 -3.78 0.39 -11.90
CA TRP A 183 -3.03 1.07 -12.96
C TRP A 183 -2.08 0.13 -13.71
N LYS A 184 -1.26 -0.65 -12.99
CA LYS A 184 -0.20 -1.49 -13.55
C LYS A 184 -0.72 -2.71 -14.33
N GLU A 185 -1.70 -3.41 -13.79
CA GLU A 185 -2.34 -4.56 -14.44
C GLU A 185 -3.42 -4.13 -15.45
N GLY A 186 -3.62 -2.83 -15.65
CA GLY A 186 -4.58 -2.29 -16.61
C GLY A 186 -6.02 -2.69 -16.29
N ARG A 187 -6.37 -2.86 -15.00
CA ARG A 187 -7.71 -3.24 -14.56
C ARG A 187 -8.74 -2.17 -14.91
N SER A 188 -10.02 -2.54 -14.79
CA SER A 188 -11.13 -1.59 -14.96
C SER A 188 -10.93 -0.36 -14.06
N PRO A 189 -11.00 0.87 -14.60
CA PRO A 189 -10.91 2.10 -13.81
C PRO A 189 -11.93 2.18 -12.68
N TRP A 190 -13.09 1.52 -12.84
CA TRP A 190 -14.15 1.48 -11.84
C TRP A 190 -13.74 0.91 -10.48
N TRP A 191 -12.61 0.18 -10.39
CA TRP A 191 -12.05 -0.21 -9.09
C TRP A 191 -11.52 0.98 -8.27
N LEU A 192 -11.12 2.08 -8.91
CA LEU A 192 -10.65 3.26 -8.21
C LEU A 192 -11.76 3.97 -7.43
N LEU A 193 -13.02 3.86 -7.89
CA LEU A 193 -14.16 4.44 -7.20
C LEU A 193 -14.33 3.90 -5.77
N PRO A 194 -14.51 2.58 -5.53
CA PRO A 194 -14.60 2.05 -4.17
C PRO A 194 -13.29 2.19 -3.40
N ILE A 195 -12.12 2.09 -4.05
CA ILE A 195 -10.82 2.28 -3.39
C ILE A 195 -10.75 3.68 -2.76
N PHE A 196 -10.98 4.74 -3.53
CA PHE A 196 -10.88 6.11 -3.01
C PHE A 196 -12.05 6.50 -2.11
N ALA A 197 -13.26 5.98 -2.35
CA ALA A 197 -14.40 6.21 -1.47
C ALA A 197 -14.18 5.67 -0.06
N VAL A 198 -13.61 4.46 0.05
CA VAL A 198 -13.17 3.88 1.33
C VAL A 198 -11.98 4.67 1.88
N TRP A 199 -10.97 4.94 1.06
CA TRP A 199 -9.70 5.54 1.51
C TRP A 199 -9.91 6.86 2.23
N VAL A 200 -10.72 7.77 1.66
CA VAL A 200 -11.04 9.07 2.25
C VAL A 200 -11.59 8.94 3.67
N ASN A 201 -12.36 7.89 3.94
CA ASN A 201 -13.01 7.67 5.24
C ASN A 201 -12.17 6.84 6.23
N VAL A 202 -11.08 6.19 5.79
CA VAL A 202 -10.23 5.38 6.67
C VAL A 202 -8.89 6.03 6.97
N HIS A 203 -8.30 6.82 6.08
CA HIS A 203 -6.99 7.43 6.33
C HIS A 203 -6.70 8.64 5.43
N GLY A 204 -6.09 9.70 5.99
CA GLY A 204 -5.77 10.94 5.28
C GLY A 204 -4.76 10.80 4.12
N SER A 205 -4.09 9.66 4.00
CA SER A 205 -3.13 9.43 2.90
C SER A 205 -3.75 9.26 1.51
N TRP A 206 -5.09 9.30 1.40
CA TRP A 206 -5.80 9.30 0.12
C TRP A 206 -5.28 10.39 -0.83
N LEU A 207 -4.88 11.55 -0.29
CA LEU A 207 -4.32 12.65 -1.07
C LEU A 207 -3.01 12.25 -1.76
N TYR A 208 -2.12 11.57 -1.03
CA TYR A 208 -0.89 11.03 -1.61
C TYR A 208 -1.18 9.94 -2.64
N GLY A 209 -2.22 9.14 -2.44
CA GLY A 209 -2.70 8.19 -3.45
C GLY A 209 -3.10 8.88 -4.77
N LEU A 210 -3.83 9.99 -4.70
CA LEU A 210 -4.18 10.79 -5.88
C LEU A 210 -2.95 11.42 -6.53
N ILE A 211 -2.01 11.95 -5.74
CA ILE A 211 -0.76 12.54 -6.25
C ILE A 211 0.05 11.47 -7.00
N VAL A 212 0.24 10.30 -6.41
CA VAL A 212 0.94 9.16 -7.04
C VAL A 212 0.25 8.73 -8.33
N LEU A 213 -1.08 8.58 -8.33
CA LEU A 213 -1.83 8.24 -9.54
C LEU A 213 -1.67 9.32 -10.62
N GLY A 214 -1.80 10.59 -10.26
CA GLY A 214 -1.61 11.72 -11.18
C GLY A 214 -0.20 11.72 -11.79
N MET A 215 0.81 11.50 -10.96
CA MET A 215 2.20 11.33 -11.39
C MET A 215 2.37 10.18 -12.39
N PHE A 216 1.77 9.02 -12.12
CA PHE A 216 1.79 7.87 -13.03
C PHE A 216 1.15 8.20 -14.37
N LEU A 217 -0.02 8.84 -14.36
CA LEU A 217 -0.76 9.21 -15.57
C LEU A 217 0.02 10.23 -16.40
N VAL A 218 0.53 11.30 -15.78
CA VAL A 218 1.32 12.35 -16.44
C VAL A 218 2.61 11.78 -17.04
N ALA A 219 3.38 11.03 -16.25
CA ALA A 219 4.62 10.42 -16.74
C ALA A 219 4.35 9.47 -17.92
N THR A 220 3.26 8.69 -17.86
CA THR A 220 2.87 7.81 -18.96
C THR A 220 2.49 8.58 -20.22
N THR A 221 1.75 9.68 -20.10
CA THR A 221 1.40 10.55 -21.24
C THR A 221 2.65 11.15 -21.89
N ILE A 222 3.60 11.62 -21.08
CA ILE A 222 4.84 12.23 -21.60
C ILE A 222 5.69 11.18 -22.32
N ASP A 223 5.90 10.01 -21.72
CA ASP A 223 6.71 8.94 -22.32
C ASP A 223 6.05 8.35 -23.58
N SER A 224 4.73 8.13 -23.57
CA SER A 224 4.00 7.60 -24.73
C SER A 224 3.67 8.64 -25.81
N ARG A 225 3.78 9.93 -25.47
CA ARG A 225 3.33 11.08 -26.30
C ARG A 225 1.87 10.96 -26.77
N LYS A 226 1.03 10.24 -26.02
CA LYS A 226 -0.36 9.96 -26.36
C LYS A 226 -1.27 10.21 -25.16
N LEU A 227 -2.39 10.89 -25.42
CA LEU A 227 -3.49 10.99 -24.47
C LEU A 227 -4.47 9.85 -24.73
N MET A 228 -4.64 8.97 -23.76
CA MET A 228 -5.49 7.80 -23.88
C MET A 228 -6.80 8.01 -23.11
N PRO A 229 -7.98 7.66 -23.67
CA PRO A 229 -9.26 7.75 -22.96
C PRO A 229 -9.26 7.06 -21.59
N LYS A 230 -8.53 5.95 -21.48
CA LYS A 230 -8.37 5.20 -20.23
C LYS A 230 -7.71 6.03 -19.11
N GLN A 231 -6.82 6.98 -19.43
CA GLN A 231 -6.22 7.88 -18.44
C GLN A 231 -7.26 8.81 -17.82
N PHE A 232 -8.16 9.37 -18.64
CA PHE A 232 -9.27 10.18 -18.18
C PHE A 232 -10.25 9.36 -17.35
N ALA A 233 -10.51 8.11 -17.75
CA ALA A 233 -11.35 7.20 -16.96
C ALA A 233 -10.74 6.89 -15.59
N LEU A 234 -9.42 6.64 -15.51
CA LEU A 234 -8.71 6.41 -14.24
C LEU A 234 -8.76 7.67 -13.34
N ALA A 235 -8.42 8.83 -13.89
CA ALA A 235 -8.48 10.09 -13.13
C ALA A 235 -9.91 10.41 -12.68
N GLY A 236 -10.89 10.33 -13.60
CA GLY A 236 -12.29 10.64 -13.32
C GLY A 236 -12.92 9.70 -12.29
N THR A 237 -12.66 8.40 -12.37
CA THR A 237 -13.18 7.42 -11.39
C THR A 237 -12.52 7.56 -10.01
N ALA A 238 -11.23 7.90 -9.95
CA ALA A 238 -10.57 8.22 -8.68
C ALA A 238 -11.16 9.47 -8.02
N VAL A 239 -11.31 10.56 -8.79
CA VAL A 239 -11.94 11.80 -8.30
C VAL A 239 -13.38 11.57 -7.88
N LEU A 240 -14.16 10.82 -8.67
CA LEU A 240 -15.53 10.45 -8.33
C LEU A 240 -15.58 9.63 -7.03
N GLY A 241 -14.65 8.69 -6.83
CA GLY A 241 -14.50 7.95 -5.58
C GLY A 241 -14.25 8.87 -4.38
N VAL A 242 -13.37 9.87 -4.53
CA VAL A 242 -13.10 10.86 -3.48
C VAL A 242 -14.32 11.72 -3.17
N VAL A 243 -15.05 12.18 -4.20
CA VAL A 243 -16.28 12.98 -4.03
C VAL A 243 -17.36 12.16 -3.31
N ILE A 244 -17.58 10.91 -3.74
CA ILE A 244 -18.55 10.01 -3.10
C ILE A 244 -18.11 9.73 -1.65
N GLY A 245 -16.83 9.41 -1.42
CA GLY A 245 -16.29 9.20 -0.08
C GLY A 245 -16.50 10.40 0.84
N GLY A 246 -16.24 11.61 0.34
CA GLY A 246 -16.50 12.85 1.08
C GLY A 246 -17.98 13.10 1.36
N ALA A 247 -18.87 12.75 0.43
CA ALA A 247 -20.32 12.87 0.62
C ALA A 247 -20.88 11.86 1.64
N LEU A 248 -20.22 10.72 1.83
CA LEU A 248 -20.59 9.67 2.78
C LEU A 248 -20.07 9.92 4.21
N TYR A 249 -19.19 10.90 4.39
CA TYR A 249 -18.74 11.32 5.71
C TYR A 249 -19.84 12.16 6.42
N PRO A 250 -20.03 12.03 7.76
CA PRO A 250 -21.12 12.70 8.47
C PRO A 250 -21.18 14.22 8.25
N ASP A 251 -20.03 14.90 8.30
CA ASP A 251 -19.92 16.32 7.95
C ASP A 251 -19.46 16.45 6.50
N ARG A 252 -20.41 16.34 5.57
CA ARG A 252 -20.17 16.15 4.13
C ARG A 252 -19.04 17.03 3.60
N PHE A 253 -18.08 16.39 2.95
CA PHE A 253 -16.90 17.00 2.33
C PHE A 253 -15.89 17.66 3.29
N ALA A 254 -16.13 17.70 4.59
CA ALA A 254 -15.18 18.28 5.54
C ALA A 254 -13.80 17.59 5.49
N LEU A 255 -13.76 16.27 5.28
CA LEU A 255 -12.52 15.52 5.08
C LEU A 255 -11.71 15.96 3.85
N LEU A 256 -12.39 16.42 2.79
CA LEU A 256 -11.73 16.90 1.57
C LEU A 256 -11.07 18.27 1.79
N LEU A 257 -11.59 19.04 2.73
CA LEU A 257 -11.05 20.35 3.10
C LEU A 257 -9.94 20.25 4.17
N LEU A 258 -9.78 19.09 4.83
CA LEU A 258 -8.77 18.91 5.88
C LEU A 258 -7.35 19.23 5.41
N PRO A 259 -6.85 18.77 4.25
CA PRO A 259 -5.51 19.13 3.82
C PRO A 259 -5.35 20.65 3.62
N ALA A 260 -6.39 21.32 3.11
CA ALA A 260 -6.35 22.77 2.92
C ALA A 260 -6.29 23.52 4.27
N LYS A 261 -6.97 23.01 5.30
CA LYS A 261 -6.88 23.55 6.68
C LYS A 261 -5.51 23.29 7.30
N GLN A 262 -5.08 22.02 7.30
CA GLN A 262 -3.82 21.57 7.91
C GLN A 262 -2.58 22.21 7.31
N PHE A 263 -2.55 22.38 5.99
CA PHE A 263 -1.43 23.03 5.32
C PHE A 263 -1.65 24.51 5.11
N GLY A 264 -2.87 25.04 5.21
CA GLY A 264 -3.16 26.47 5.06
C GLY A 264 -2.94 27.28 6.33
N ASP A 265 -3.20 26.68 7.50
CA ASP A 265 -3.04 27.32 8.81
C ASP A 265 -1.61 27.11 9.35
N PRO A 266 -0.85 28.19 9.63
CA PRO A 266 0.47 28.09 10.25
C PRO A 266 0.50 27.31 11.57
N ILE A 267 -0.53 27.46 12.42
CA ILE A 267 -0.62 26.83 13.73
C ILE A 267 -0.83 25.32 13.58
N GLU A 268 -1.77 24.91 12.73
CA GLU A 268 -1.99 23.47 12.47
C GLU A 268 -0.75 22.84 11.83
N ARG A 269 -0.08 23.56 10.93
CA ARG A 269 1.16 23.10 10.29
C ARG A 269 2.29 22.91 11.30
N GLU A 270 2.47 23.85 12.22
CA GLU A 270 3.49 23.76 13.29
C GLU A 270 3.16 22.64 14.28
N ALA A 271 1.89 22.46 14.63
CA ALA A 271 1.44 21.34 15.44
C ALA A 271 1.75 19.99 14.76
N LEU A 272 1.55 19.86 13.45
CA LEU A 272 1.98 18.67 12.70
C LEU A 272 3.51 18.51 12.71
N GLN A 273 4.24 19.63 12.59
CA GLN A 273 5.68 19.83 12.82
C GLN A 273 6.22 19.07 14.04
N SER A 274 5.47 19.14 15.14
CA SER A 274 5.88 18.63 16.45
C SER A 274 5.88 17.10 16.56
N TYR A 275 5.19 16.39 15.66
CA TYR A 275 5.20 14.93 15.64
C TYR A 275 6.40 14.43 14.83
N GLN A 276 7.26 13.63 15.48
CA GLN A 276 8.46 13.04 14.85
C GLN A 276 8.18 12.39 13.49
N GLU A 277 7.01 11.76 13.33
CA GLU A 277 6.60 11.08 12.11
C GLU A 277 6.36 12.00 10.89
N TRP A 278 6.11 13.29 11.09
CA TRP A 278 6.05 14.32 10.03
C TRP A 278 7.40 15.01 9.81
N GLY A 279 8.36 14.79 10.70
CA GLY A 279 9.71 15.29 10.55
C GLY A 279 10.42 14.70 9.34
N ARG A 280 11.39 15.44 8.83
CA ARG A 280 12.28 14.98 7.75
C ARG A 280 13.00 13.72 8.18
N VAL A 281 13.21 12.83 7.22
CA VAL A 281 13.93 11.57 7.45
C VAL A 281 15.43 11.83 7.32
N GLY A 282 16.17 11.46 8.37
CA GLY A 282 17.63 11.50 8.37
C GLY A 282 18.25 10.24 7.78
N PHE A 283 19.57 10.28 7.56
CA PHE A 283 20.34 9.14 7.06
C PHE A 283 20.61 8.05 8.12
N ASP A 284 20.23 8.32 9.37
CA ASP A 284 20.22 7.38 10.48
C ASP A 284 19.09 6.36 10.40
N GLU A 285 18.04 6.65 9.61
CA GLU A 285 16.89 5.76 9.45
C GLU A 285 17.14 4.66 8.40
N PRO A 286 17.16 3.36 8.78
CA PRO A 286 17.45 2.26 7.84
C PRO A 286 16.44 2.18 6.69
N MET A 287 15.18 2.53 6.97
CA MET A 287 14.10 2.55 5.99
C MET A 287 14.40 3.48 4.80
N LEU A 288 15.09 4.61 5.04
CA LEU A 288 15.45 5.53 3.97
C LEU A 288 16.38 4.86 2.95
N TRP A 289 17.39 4.14 3.44
CA TRP A 289 18.34 3.41 2.59
C TRP A 289 17.66 2.32 1.77
N MET A 290 16.66 1.64 2.35
CA MET A 290 15.87 0.64 1.62
C MET A 290 15.04 1.30 0.51
N MET A 291 14.40 2.44 0.78
CA MET A 291 13.68 3.21 -0.23
C MET A 291 14.62 3.69 -1.35
N LEU A 292 15.82 4.18 -1.01
CA LEU A 292 16.83 4.59 -1.99
C LEU A 292 17.29 3.42 -2.85
N ALA A 293 17.48 2.23 -2.27
CA ALA A 293 17.80 1.03 -3.03
C ALA A 293 16.69 0.67 -4.04
N ILE A 294 15.41 0.73 -3.62
CA ILE A 294 14.26 0.55 -4.54
C ILE A 294 14.27 1.63 -5.63
N ALA A 295 14.54 2.88 -5.28
CA ALA A 295 14.58 3.99 -6.22
C ALA A 295 15.69 3.83 -7.26
N ILE A 296 16.88 3.39 -6.88
CA ILE A 296 17.99 3.10 -7.80
C ILE A 296 17.59 2.00 -8.80
N LEU A 297 17.00 0.91 -8.31
CA LEU A 297 16.50 -0.17 -9.15
C LEU A 297 15.40 0.32 -10.11
N ALA A 298 14.50 1.18 -9.61
CA ALA A 298 13.43 1.79 -10.39
C ALA A 298 13.97 2.71 -11.49
N ILE A 299 14.93 3.59 -11.17
CA ILE A 299 15.63 4.45 -12.13
C ILE A 299 16.28 3.60 -13.22
N PHE A 300 17.02 2.57 -12.83
CA PHE A 300 17.66 1.66 -13.77
C PHE A 300 16.64 1.00 -14.71
N GLY A 301 15.52 0.50 -14.16
CA GLY A 301 14.42 -0.06 -14.95
C GLY A 301 13.79 0.92 -15.94
N CYS A 302 13.50 2.15 -15.48
CA CYS A 302 12.93 3.19 -16.32
C CYS A 302 13.89 3.62 -17.44
N ILE A 303 15.18 3.79 -17.15
CA ILE A 303 16.20 4.14 -18.15
C ILE A 303 16.33 3.03 -19.19
N ARG A 304 16.38 1.76 -18.78
CA ARG A 304 16.48 0.62 -19.70
C ARG A 304 15.30 0.55 -20.66
N GLN A 305 14.11 0.96 -20.21
CA GLN A 305 12.90 1.05 -21.02
C GLN A 305 12.73 2.40 -21.74
N ARG A 306 13.71 3.32 -21.63
CA ARG A 306 13.66 4.68 -22.21
C ARG A 306 12.45 5.52 -21.73
N ARG A 307 12.00 5.29 -20.49
CA ARG A 307 10.88 5.99 -19.84
C ARG A 307 11.39 7.14 -18.97
N TYR A 308 11.83 8.21 -19.61
CA TYR A 308 12.51 9.31 -18.93
C TYR A 308 11.59 10.11 -18.01
N ALA A 309 10.31 10.28 -18.37
CA ALA A 309 9.35 10.95 -17.49
C ALA A 309 9.08 10.11 -16.23
N MET A 310 9.03 8.78 -16.36
CA MET A 310 8.98 7.89 -15.20
C MET A 310 10.24 7.98 -14.34
N THR A 311 11.43 8.17 -14.93
CA THR A 311 12.66 8.40 -14.15
C THR A 311 12.56 9.68 -13.32
N VAL A 312 12.07 10.79 -13.89
CA VAL A 312 11.84 12.04 -13.15
C VAL A 312 10.82 11.83 -12.04
N MET A 313 9.75 11.10 -12.33
CA MET A 313 8.72 10.74 -11.36
C MET A 313 9.28 9.94 -10.18
N VAL A 314 10.17 8.97 -10.44
CA VAL A 314 10.87 8.24 -9.36
C VAL A 314 11.64 9.21 -8.48
N GLY A 315 12.35 10.18 -9.05
CA GLY A 315 13.02 11.24 -8.30
C GLY A 315 12.07 12.07 -7.43
N LEU A 316 10.89 12.43 -7.95
CA LEU A 316 9.86 13.15 -7.18
C LEU A 316 9.29 12.30 -6.02
N LEU A 317 9.14 10.99 -6.20
CA LEU A 317 8.73 10.07 -5.12
C LEU A 317 9.81 9.95 -4.04
N VAL A 318 11.09 9.98 -4.42
CA VAL A 318 12.21 10.05 -3.46
C VAL A 318 12.12 11.33 -2.65
N VAL A 319 11.92 12.49 -3.29
CA VAL A 319 11.72 13.78 -2.59
C VAL A 319 10.54 13.73 -1.62
N LEU A 320 9.43 13.10 -2.03
CA LEU A 320 8.27 12.88 -1.16
C LEU A 320 8.65 12.03 0.07
N GLY A 321 9.41 10.95 -0.11
CA GLY A 321 9.91 10.12 1.00
C GLY A 321 10.80 10.89 1.97
N PHE A 322 11.71 11.72 1.46
CA PHE A 322 12.56 12.59 2.30
C PHE A 322 11.77 13.63 3.11
N SER A 323 10.61 14.06 2.62
CA SER A 323 9.82 15.09 3.30
C SER A 323 9.13 14.63 4.59
N GLY A 324 9.04 13.31 4.85
CA GLY A 324 8.45 12.81 6.09
C GLY A 324 8.61 11.31 6.30
N LEU A 325 8.89 10.90 7.55
CA LEU A 325 9.06 9.47 7.92
C LEU A 325 7.90 8.59 7.45
N ARG A 326 6.67 9.07 7.65
CA ARG A 326 5.42 8.42 7.22
C ARG A 326 5.27 8.28 5.70
N LEU A 327 6.02 9.03 4.90
CA LEU A 327 5.91 9.08 3.44
C LEU A 327 6.87 8.12 2.76
N VAL A 328 7.92 7.65 3.46
CA VAL A 328 8.85 6.66 2.93
C VAL A 328 8.14 5.36 2.51
N PRO A 329 7.22 4.78 3.30
CA PRO A 329 6.52 3.57 2.85
C PRO A 329 5.59 3.83 1.65
N ILE A 330 5.01 5.03 1.53
CA ILE A 330 4.19 5.41 0.37
C ILE A 330 5.05 5.43 -0.90
N ALA A 331 6.22 6.08 -0.83
CA ALA A 331 7.18 6.11 -1.92
C ALA A 331 7.67 4.70 -2.27
N ALA A 332 8.07 3.91 -1.28
CA ALA A 332 8.56 2.53 -1.49
C ALA A 332 7.53 1.63 -2.19
N VAL A 333 6.26 1.69 -1.75
CA VAL A 333 5.16 0.93 -2.38
C VAL A 333 4.92 1.39 -3.82
N ALA A 334 4.93 2.70 -4.08
CA ALA A 334 4.73 3.25 -5.42
C ALA A 334 5.89 2.92 -6.38
N LEU A 335 7.13 2.82 -5.87
CA LEU A 335 8.33 2.51 -6.65
C LEU A 335 8.49 1.02 -6.97
N LEU A 336 7.86 0.13 -6.18
CA LEU A 336 8.01 -1.31 -6.28
C LEU A 336 7.86 -1.89 -7.70
N PRO A 337 6.83 -1.48 -8.48
CA PRO A 337 6.66 -1.95 -9.85
C PRO A 337 7.86 -1.72 -10.77
N PHE A 338 8.51 -0.57 -10.61
CA PHE A 338 9.59 -0.10 -11.48
C PHE A 338 10.92 -0.74 -11.08
N ALA A 339 11.14 -0.92 -9.78
CA ALA A 339 12.28 -1.67 -9.27
C ALA A 339 12.30 -3.12 -9.80
N ALA A 340 11.14 -3.77 -9.86
CA ALA A 340 11.02 -5.11 -10.45
C ALA A 340 11.38 -5.13 -11.95
N ILE A 341 11.04 -4.07 -12.70
CA ILE A 341 11.41 -3.94 -14.11
C ILE A 341 12.93 -3.85 -14.29
N GLY A 342 13.62 -3.12 -13.41
CA GLY A 342 15.08 -2.98 -13.44
C GLY A 342 15.83 -4.31 -13.28
N LEU A 343 15.22 -5.29 -12.64
CA LEU A 343 15.81 -6.60 -12.40
C LEU A 343 15.34 -7.68 -13.37
N ARG A 344 14.46 -7.37 -14.33
CA ARG A 344 14.03 -8.36 -15.33
C ARG A 344 15.20 -8.76 -16.22
N GLY A 345 15.37 -10.07 -16.40
CA GLY A 345 16.50 -10.63 -17.14
C GLY A 345 17.82 -10.63 -16.37
N ILE A 346 17.84 -10.19 -15.10
CA ILE A 346 19.01 -10.25 -14.23
C ILE A 346 18.85 -11.43 -13.26
N GLY A 347 19.84 -12.32 -13.27
CA GLY A 347 19.88 -13.53 -12.46
C GLY A 347 19.29 -14.75 -13.16
N THR A 348 19.88 -15.91 -12.89
CA THR A 348 19.53 -17.20 -13.50
C THR A 348 18.62 -18.05 -12.61
N VAL A 349 18.27 -17.55 -11.42
CA VAL A 349 17.50 -18.31 -10.43
C VAL A 349 16.01 -18.25 -10.79
N GLY A 350 15.51 -19.41 -11.24
CA GLY A 350 14.09 -19.61 -11.50
C GLY A 350 13.22 -19.54 -10.24
N LEU A 351 11.92 -19.37 -10.45
CA LEU A 351 10.94 -19.38 -9.37
C LEU A 351 10.89 -20.76 -8.70
N PRO A 352 10.51 -20.85 -7.41
CA PRO A 352 10.34 -22.13 -6.74
C PRO A 352 9.28 -22.97 -7.44
N THR A 353 9.63 -24.22 -7.77
CA THR A 353 8.72 -25.19 -8.41
C THR A 353 8.60 -26.48 -7.58
N GLY A 354 7.62 -27.31 -7.92
CA GLY A 354 7.46 -28.65 -7.35
C GLY A 354 7.41 -28.68 -5.81
N ARG A 355 8.33 -29.45 -5.20
CA ARG A 355 8.42 -29.59 -3.72
C ARG A 355 8.85 -28.30 -3.04
N MET A 356 9.75 -27.52 -3.64
CA MET A 356 10.22 -26.25 -3.08
C MET A 356 9.09 -25.22 -3.01
N ALA A 357 8.27 -25.11 -4.05
CA ALA A 357 7.08 -24.27 -4.05
C ALA A 357 6.12 -24.61 -2.90
N LYS A 358 5.85 -25.91 -2.70
CA LYS A 358 5.00 -26.39 -1.60
C LYS A 358 5.61 -26.09 -0.23
N ALA A 359 6.93 -26.26 -0.07
CA ALA A 359 7.62 -25.97 1.18
C ALA A 359 7.58 -24.47 1.52
N VAL A 360 7.87 -23.59 0.56
CA VAL A 360 7.83 -22.13 0.75
C VAL A 360 6.42 -21.65 1.06
N GLY A 361 5.43 -22.09 0.27
CA GLY A 361 4.03 -21.74 0.50
C GLY A 361 3.49 -22.31 1.81
N GLY A 362 3.85 -23.55 2.15
CA GLY A 362 3.49 -24.20 3.41
C GLY A 362 4.12 -23.51 4.62
N PHE A 363 5.37 -23.06 4.53
CA PHE A 363 6.00 -22.27 5.58
C PHE A 363 5.32 -20.91 5.75
N GLY A 364 5.00 -20.22 4.65
CA GLY A 364 4.20 -18.99 4.71
C GLY A 364 2.83 -19.17 5.37
N LEU A 365 2.11 -20.24 5.01
CA LEU A 365 0.85 -20.60 5.65
C LEU A 365 1.03 -20.92 7.14
N LEU A 366 2.08 -21.66 7.51
CA LEU A 366 2.40 -21.93 8.91
C LEU A 366 2.63 -20.63 9.69
N LEU A 367 3.35 -19.66 9.12
CA LEU A 367 3.53 -18.35 9.74
C LEU A 367 2.20 -17.62 9.95
N CYS A 368 1.27 -17.66 8.98
CA CYS A 368 -0.09 -17.13 9.16
C CYS A 368 -0.84 -17.82 10.31
N LEU A 369 -0.73 -19.16 10.42
CA LEU A 369 -1.36 -19.92 11.49
C LEU A 369 -0.76 -19.58 12.86
N VAL A 370 0.57 -19.45 12.93
CA VAL A 370 1.27 -19.02 14.15
C VAL A 370 0.88 -17.59 14.53
N ALA A 371 0.72 -16.69 13.56
CA ALA A 371 0.22 -15.34 13.79
C ALA A 371 -1.21 -15.38 14.40
N GLY A 372 -2.11 -16.17 13.82
CA GLY A 372 -3.45 -16.37 14.34
C GLY A 372 -3.46 -16.95 15.76
N ALA A 373 -2.67 -18.00 16.01
CA ALA A 373 -2.51 -18.58 17.33
C ALA A 373 -1.96 -17.57 18.35
N ARG A 374 -0.98 -16.75 17.96
CA ARG A 374 -0.43 -15.67 18.79
C ARG A 374 -1.48 -14.60 19.12
N CYS A 375 -2.39 -14.29 18.20
CA CYS A 375 -3.51 -13.38 18.44
C CYS A 375 -4.51 -13.93 19.48
N VAL A 376 -4.70 -15.25 19.51
CA VAL A 376 -5.66 -15.92 20.40
C VAL A 376 -5.08 -16.20 21.79
N ILE A 377 -3.83 -16.66 21.86
CA ILE A 377 -3.22 -17.18 23.10
C ILE A 377 -2.41 -16.10 23.83
N GLY A 378 -1.76 -15.20 23.09
CA GLY A 378 -0.87 -14.19 23.68
C GLY A 378 -1.63 -13.01 24.30
N PRO A 379 -0.96 -12.18 25.13
CA PRO A 379 -1.57 -11.02 25.74
C PRO A 379 -2.12 -10.07 24.67
N SER A 380 -3.35 -9.60 24.89
CA SER A 380 -4.06 -8.76 23.94
C SER A 380 -3.51 -7.33 23.88
N TYR A 381 -3.11 -6.80 25.03
CA TYR A 381 -2.61 -5.45 25.19
C TYR A 381 -1.26 -5.46 25.87
N GLN A 382 -0.43 -4.48 25.55
CA GLN A 382 0.80 -4.16 26.26
C GLN A 382 0.73 -2.69 26.66
N LEU A 383 0.32 -2.44 27.90
CA LEU A 383 0.00 -1.10 28.40
C LEU A 383 1.03 -0.58 29.42
N ASP A 384 2.19 -1.21 29.54
CA ASP A 384 3.20 -0.91 30.56
C ASP A 384 3.73 0.54 30.49
N ALA A 385 3.66 1.14 29.30
CA ALA A 385 4.04 2.53 29.06
C ALA A 385 2.95 3.56 29.44
N PHE A 386 1.73 3.10 29.75
CA PHE A 386 0.60 3.95 30.11
C PHE A 386 0.41 3.95 31.63
N PRO A 387 -0.04 5.07 32.23
CA PRO A 387 -0.22 5.19 33.67
C PRO A 387 -1.49 4.49 34.19
N VAL A 388 -1.76 3.26 33.75
CA VAL A 388 -2.99 2.49 34.05
C VAL A 388 -3.21 2.40 35.56
N GLY A 389 -2.18 2.03 36.33
CA GLY A 389 -2.30 1.92 37.78
C GLY A 389 -2.58 3.26 38.50
N ALA A 390 -2.17 4.40 37.92
CA ALA A 390 -2.52 5.70 38.47
C ALA A 390 -3.98 6.07 38.16
N VAL A 391 -4.49 5.69 36.98
CA VAL A 391 -5.91 5.84 36.62
C VAL A 391 -6.78 4.95 37.52
N ASP A 392 -6.43 3.67 37.66
CA ASP A 392 -7.15 2.72 38.52
C ASP A 392 -7.22 3.23 39.98
N TRP A 393 -6.13 3.81 40.48
CA TRP A 393 -6.09 4.41 41.82
C TRP A 393 -6.99 5.64 41.96
N LEU A 394 -7.11 6.46 40.92
CA LEU A 394 -8.02 7.61 40.89
C LEU A 394 -9.49 7.17 40.84
N GLU A 395 -9.81 6.10 40.10
CA GLU A 395 -11.18 5.56 39.99
C GLU A 395 -11.64 4.82 41.25
N ALA A 396 -10.70 4.29 42.04
CA ALA A 396 -10.99 3.62 43.31
C ALA A 396 -11.31 4.58 44.48
N ARG A 397 -11.23 5.90 44.27
CA ARG A 397 -11.62 6.95 45.22
C ARG A 397 -12.98 7.52 44.90
#